data_AF-A0A1Q8L8Q7-F1
#
_entry.id   AF-A0A1Q8L8Q7-F1
#
_cell.length_a   1.000
_cell.length_b   1.000
_cell.length_c   1.000
_cell.angle_alpha   90.00
_cell.angle_beta   90.00
_cell.angle_gamma   90.00
#
_symmetry.space_group_name_H-M   'P 1'
#
loop_
_entity.id
_entity.type
_entity.pdbx_description
1 polymer ?
#
loop_
_entity_poly.entity_id
_entity_poly.type
_entity_poly.pdbx_seq_one_letter_code
_entity_poly.pdbx_strand_id
1 'polypeptide(L)' 'MSTAPSVDGRRFAGVSNSGDGEVGRATVFDYHESDGLVWAEYSGGDVRLGRLAGTREGDRLSFRYVHVSVDGASSSGQ' A
#
# COMPACT_ATOMS: atom_id res chain seq x y z
N MET A 1 -17.35 18.53 -9.92
CA MET A 1 -16.03 18.20 -9.32
C MET A 1 -15.71 16.79 -9.75
N SER A 2 -14.52 16.53 -10.28
CA SER A 2 -14.12 15.18 -10.70
C SER A 2 -13.55 14.44 -9.51
N THR A 3 -14.12 13.30 -9.16
CA THR A 3 -13.55 12.35 -8.20
C THR A 3 -12.24 11.80 -8.78
N ALA A 4 -11.26 11.53 -7.93
CA ALA A 4 -10.06 10.81 -8.28
C ALA A 4 -10.43 9.42 -8.84
N PRO A 5 -9.68 8.92 -9.83
CA PRO A 5 -10.02 7.65 -10.45
C PRO A 5 -9.80 6.46 -9.49
N SER A 6 -10.44 5.33 -9.82
CA SER A 6 -10.23 4.04 -9.13
C SER A 6 -8.77 3.61 -9.19
N VAL A 7 -8.28 3.00 -8.10
CA VAL A 7 -6.95 2.36 -8.05
C VAL A 7 -6.97 0.89 -8.47
N ASP A 8 -8.13 0.34 -8.81
CA ASP A 8 -8.25 -1.06 -9.22
C ASP A 8 -7.35 -1.37 -10.43
N GLY A 9 -6.61 -2.48 -10.33
CA GLY A 9 -5.66 -2.93 -11.35
C GLY A 9 -4.45 -2.02 -11.53
N ARG A 10 -4.24 -1.03 -10.66
CA ARG A 10 -3.09 -0.13 -10.76
C ARG A 10 -1.91 -0.63 -9.94
N ARG A 11 -0.73 -0.42 -10.51
CA ARG A 11 0.55 -0.66 -9.86
C ARG A 11 1.24 0.66 -9.55
N PHE A 12 1.67 0.83 -8.31
CA PHE A 12 2.41 2.01 -7.88
C PHE A 12 3.72 1.61 -7.20
N ALA A 13 4.77 2.41 -7.40
CA ALA A 13 6.02 2.28 -6.68
C ALA A 13 6.14 3.40 -5.63
N GLY A 14 6.70 3.10 -4.46
CA GLY A 14 6.96 4.11 -3.44
C GLY A 14 7.95 5.16 -3.96
N VAL A 15 7.58 6.44 -4.04
CA VAL A 15 8.50 7.47 -4.58
C VAL A 15 9.54 7.91 -3.53
N SER A 16 9.12 7.99 -2.26
CA SER A 16 9.92 8.29 -1.07
C SER A 16 9.08 8.06 0.19
N ASN A 17 9.70 7.61 1.28
CA ASN A 17 9.06 7.58 2.60
C ASN A 17 9.18 8.95 3.29
N SER A 18 8.22 9.30 4.15
CA SER A 18 8.39 10.39 5.12
C SER A 18 9.07 9.83 6.38
N GLY A 19 10.41 9.79 6.40
CA GLY A 19 11.23 9.28 7.52
C GLY A 19 12.04 8.01 7.20
N ASP A 20 12.64 7.37 8.22
CA ASP A 20 13.47 6.14 8.16
C ASP A 20 12.72 4.85 7.74
N GLY A 21 11.50 4.96 7.20
CA GLY A 21 10.67 3.77 6.97
C GLY A 21 11.09 2.95 5.74
N GLU A 22 10.95 1.63 5.85
CA GLU A 22 11.41 0.56 4.94
C GLU A 22 10.80 0.54 3.52
N VAL A 23 9.94 1.50 3.16
CA VAL A 23 9.28 1.58 1.84
C VAL A 23 10.00 2.58 0.94
N GLY A 24 10.69 2.06 -0.08
CA GLY A 24 11.42 2.85 -1.07
C GLY A 24 10.95 2.62 -2.51
N ARG A 25 11.70 3.14 -3.49
CA ARG A 25 11.42 2.97 -4.93
C ARG A 25 11.41 1.53 -5.43
N ALA A 26 11.99 0.63 -4.65
CA ALA A 26 11.97 -0.80 -4.92
C ALA A 26 10.67 -1.48 -4.47
N THR A 27 9.88 -0.85 -3.60
CA THR A 27 8.63 -1.40 -3.10
C THR A 27 7.49 -1.07 -4.07
N VAL A 28 6.85 -2.11 -4.57
CA VAL A 28 5.78 -2.04 -5.57
C VAL A 28 4.50 -2.59 -4.97
N PHE A 29 3.40 -1.87 -5.18
CA PHE A 29 2.07 -2.16 -4.69
C PHE A 29 1.16 -2.49 -5.87
N ASP A 30 0.46 -3.61 -5.78
CA ASP A 30 -0.56 -4.05 -6.73
C ASP A 30 -1.93 -3.83 -6.10
N TYR A 31 -2.63 -2.78 -6.53
CA TYR A 31 -3.88 -2.33 -5.91
C TYR A 31 -5.12 -2.97 -6.54
N HIS A 32 -6.11 -3.12 -5.67
CA HIS A 32 -7.44 -3.58 -5.97
C HIS A 32 -8.46 -2.64 -5.31
N GLU A 33 -9.57 -2.38 -6.01
CA GLU A 33 -10.65 -1.58 -5.46
C GLU A 33 -12.01 -2.09 -5.94
N SER A 34 -12.93 -2.35 -5.01
CA SER A 34 -14.31 -2.75 -5.30
C SER A 34 -15.23 -2.27 -4.18
N ASP A 35 -16.36 -1.67 -4.53
CA ASP A 35 -17.44 -1.33 -3.59
C ASP A 35 -16.98 -0.54 -2.35
N GLY A 36 -16.06 0.40 -2.53
CA GLY A 36 -15.51 1.22 -1.45
C GLY A 36 -14.46 0.51 -0.58
N LEU A 37 -14.13 -0.75 -0.88
CA LEU A 37 -13.00 -1.48 -0.31
C LEU A 37 -11.77 -1.29 -1.19
N VAL A 38 -10.61 -1.12 -0.55
CA VAL A 38 -9.32 -1.00 -1.24
C VAL A 38 -8.29 -1.86 -0.54
N TRP A 39 -7.57 -2.68 -1.28
CA TRP A 39 -6.48 -3.51 -0.74
C TRP A 39 -5.34 -3.61 -1.74
N ALA A 40 -4.17 -4.02 -1.26
CA ALA A 40 -3.03 -4.29 -2.12
C ALA A 40 -2.08 -5.30 -1.47
N GLU A 41 -1.43 -6.07 -2.32
CA GLU A 41 -0.21 -6.79 -2.04
C GLU A 41 0.98 -5.93 -2.44
N TYR A 42 2.05 -5.97 -1.64
CA TYR A 42 3.28 -5.27 -1.99
C TYR A 42 4.52 -6.02 -1.55
N SER A 43 5.62 -5.75 -2.25
CA SER A 43 6.94 -6.33 -1.98
C SER A 43 8.05 -5.51 -2.63
N GLY A 44 9.28 -5.78 -2.25
CA GLY A 44 10.48 -5.16 -2.82
C GLY A 44 11.11 -4.11 -1.89
N GLY A 45 12.41 -3.87 -2.10
CA GLY A 45 13.25 -3.26 -1.08
C GLY A 45 13.46 -4.24 0.08
N ASP A 46 13.25 -3.77 1.31
CA ASP A 46 13.39 -4.60 2.50
C ASP A 46 12.10 -5.36 2.86
N VAL A 47 11.02 -5.17 2.09
CA VAL A 47 9.74 -5.85 2.31
C VAL A 47 9.69 -7.17 1.53
N ARG A 48 9.59 -8.28 2.25
CA ARG A 48 9.40 -9.63 1.69
C ARG A 48 7.94 -9.91 1.35
N LEU A 49 7.02 -9.51 2.22
CA LEU A 49 5.57 -9.67 2.03
C LEU A 49 4.84 -8.55 2.74
N GLY A 50 4.12 -7.74 1.99
CA GLY A 50 3.27 -6.68 2.50
C GLY A 50 1.82 -6.85 2.03
N ARG A 51 0.88 -6.51 2.91
CA ARG A 51 -0.53 -6.34 2.56
C ARG A 51 -1.08 -5.08 3.20
N LEU A 52 -1.97 -4.40 2.50
CA LEU A 52 -2.80 -3.34 3.04
C LEU A 52 -4.26 -3.59 2.73
N ALA A 53 -5.13 -3.14 3.61
CA ALA A 53 -6.58 -3.18 3.43
C ALA A 53 -7.19 -1.91 4.02
N GLY A 54 -8.26 -1.43 3.42
CA GLY A 54 -8.78 -0.11 3.70
C GLY A 54 -10.09 0.20 3.00
N THR A 55 -10.52 1.44 3.12
CA THR A 55 -11.77 1.95 2.55
C THR A 55 -11.57 3.26 1.80
N ARG A 56 -12.53 3.55 0.91
CA ARG A 56 -12.60 4.80 0.15
C ARG A 56 -13.86 5.59 0.48
N GLU A 57 -13.68 6.88 0.73
CA GLU A 57 -14.76 7.87 0.86
C GLU A 57 -14.45 9.07 -0.05
N GLY A 58 -15.08 9.12 -1.22
CA GLY A 58 -14.76 10.11 -2.26
C GLY A 58 -13.29 9.99 -2.69
N ASP A 59 -12.51 11.03 -2.44
CA ASP A 59 -11.08 11.08 -2.77
C ASP A 59 -10.17 10.64 -1.62
N ARG A 60 -10.75 10.29 -0.47
CA ARG A 60 -10.00 9.87 0.72
C ARG A 60 -9.89 8.35 0.78
N LEU A 61 -8.66 7.88 0.96
CA LEU A 61 -8.35 6.48 1.23
C LEU A 61 -7.82 6.34 2.66
N SER A 62 -8.32 5.36 3.40
CA SER A 62 -7.87 5.03 4.75
C SER A 62 -7.42 3.58 4.78
N PHE A 63 -6.23 3.31 5.30
CA PHE A 63 -5.62 1.98 5.26
C PHE A 63 -5.19 1.47 6.64
N ARG A 64 -4.96 0.17 6.69
CA ARG A 64 -4.12 -0.53 7.66
C ARG A 64 -3.20 -1.45 6.89
N TYR A 65 -2.02 -1.73 7.44
CA TYR A 65 -1.05 -2.61 6.82
C TYR A 65 -0.51 -3.66 7.79
N VAL A 66 0.00 -4.74 7.19
CA VAL A 66 0.90 -5.70 7.82
C VAL A 66 2.00 -6.04 6.84
N HIS A 67 3.23 -6.16 7.31
CA HIS A 67 4.33 -6.63 6.47
C HIS A 67 5.35 -7.47 7.23
N VAL A 68 6.16 -8.19 6.46
CA VAL A 68 7.30 -8.95 6.92
C VAL A 68 8.52 -8.49 6.12
N SER A 69 9.55 -8.06 6.84
CA SER A 69 10.83 -7.63 6.28
C SER A 69 11.67 -8.85 5.84
N VAL A 70 12.70 -8.63 5.04
CA VAL A 70 13.59 -9.68 4.52
C VAL A 70 14.31 -10.47 5.62
N ASP A 71 14.54 -9.85 6.78
CA ASP A 71 15.13 -10.47 7.98
C ASP A 71 14.12 -11.27 8.81
N GLY A 72 12.83 -11.25 8.44
CA GLY A 72 11.75 -11.94 9.12
C GLY A 72 11.08 -11.14 10.23
N ALA A 73 11.50 -9.90 10.50
CA ALA A 73 10.77 -9.00 11.38
C ALA A 73 9.39 -8.68 10.79
N SER A 74 8.41 -8.43 11.66
CA SER A 74 7.06 -8.04 11.23
C SER A 74 6.69 -6.66 11.76
N SER A 75 5.87 -5.94 11.01
CA SER A 75 5.29 -4.66 11.42
C SER A 75 3.86 -4.54 10.93
N SER A 76 3.06 -3.77 11.65
CA SER A 76 1.67 -3.47 11.29
C SER A 76 1.27 -2.10 11.81
N GLY A 77 0.30 -1.47 11.17
CA GLY A 77 -0.10 -0.11 11.51
C GLY A 77 -1.35 0.37 10.79
N GLN A 78 -1.63 1.67 10.96
CA GLN A 78 -2.56 2.45 10.15
C GLN A 78 -1.76 3.21 9.10
#